data_AF-A0A820GTG3-F1
#
_entry.id   AF-A0A820GTG3-F1
#
_cell.length_a   1.000
_cell.length_b   1.000
_cell.length_c   1.000
_cell.angle_alpha   90.00
_cell.angle_beta   90.00
_cell.angle_gamma   90.00
#
_symmetry.space_group_name_H-M   'P 1'
#
loop_
_entity.id
_entity.type
_entity.pdbx_description
1 polymer ?
#
loop_
_entity_poly.entity_id
_entity_poly.type
_entity_poly.pdbx_seq_one_letter_code
_entity_poly.pdbx_strand_id
1 'polypeptide(L)'
;MLNNEQKVLSWFRDNDVLVLDRGFHDTANTLNRLGLQVAMPGFLHNKKQYPTDEANRTRFVTKNRWVIESVNGKIKQWKFMTQIIQNSTIRFISDYLDIICALINKYQFPAVIDIENGREIAMNMREMLTTENRLQTRLAKHTGTTSLHWSKHKAANFQFPPLTEENIRDLTFRNIKLIA
;
A
#
# COMPACT_ATOMS: atom_id res chain seq x y z
N MET A 1 -30.04 19.94 15.86
CA MET A 1 -28.67 19.59 15.43
C MET A 1 -28.72 18.18 14.86
N LEU A 2 -28.66 18.01 13.54
CA LEU A 2 -28.61 16.67 12.95
C LEU A 2 -27.21 16.08 13.22
N ASN A 3 -27.19 14.88 13.77
CA ASN A 3 -26.01 14.19 14.25
C ASN A 3 -25.17 13.70 13.05
N ASN A 4 -24.35 14.59 12.48
CA ASN A 4 -23.53 14.33 11.29
C ASN A 4 -22.69 13.05 11.42
N GLU A 5 -22.30 12.68 12.64
CA GLU A 5 -21.52 11.47 12.95
C GLU A 5 -22.24 10.19 12.51
N GLN A 6 -23.53 10.04 12.83
CA GLN A 6 -24.32 8.87 12.44
C GLN A 6 -24.49 8.77 10.92
N LYS A 7 -24.50 9.93 10.24
CA LYS A 7 -24.67 9.98 8.78
C LYS A 7 -23.37 9.61 8.03
N VAL A 8 -22.20 10.02 8.54
CA VAL A 8 -20.91 9.64 7.94
C VAL A 8 -20.61 8.16 8.18
N LEU A 9 -20.91 7.62 9.37
CA LEU A 9 -20.70 6.20 9.64
C LEU A 9 -21.54 5.30 8.73
N SER A 10 -22.72 5.77 8.31
CA SER A 10 -23.59 5.04 7.37
C SER A 10 -22.99 4.87 5.96
N TRP A 11 -21.89 5.56 5.63
CA TRP A 11 -21.20 5.38 4.35
C TRP A 11 -20.38 4.10 4.30
N PHE A 12 -19.98 3.57 5.47
CA PHE A 12 -19.19 2.36 5.57
C PHE A 12 -20.10 1.15 5.73
N ARG A 13 -19.71 0.04 5.13
CA ARG A 13 -20.35 -1.25 5.28
C ARG A 13 -19.57 -2.13 6.25
N ASP A 14 -20.26 -3.12 6.80
CA ASP A 14 -19.60 -4.14 7.60
C ASP A 14 -18.49 -4.82 6.78
N ASN A 15 -17.32 -4.94 7.38
CA ASN A 15 -16.08 -5.47 6.78
C ASN A 15 -15.34 -4.55 5.80
N ASP A 16 -15.75 -3.29 5.66
CA ASP A 16 -14.91 -2.31 4.97
C ASP A 16 -13.58 -2.13 5.73
N VAL A 17 -12.48 -2.10 4.97
CA VAL A 17 -11.14 -1.87 5.48
C VAL A 17 -10.67 -0.47 5.10
N LEU A 18 -10.53 0.39 6.10
CA LEU A 18 -9.94 1.72 5.95
C LEU A 18 -8.43 1.62 5.89
N VAL A 19 -7.87 1.88 4.71
CA VAL A 19 -6.43 2.00 4.54
C VAL A 19 -6.01 3.44 4.81
N LEU A 20 -5.34 3.66 5.94
CA LEU A 20 -4.94 4.99 6.40
C LEU A 20 -3.45 5.24 6.17
N ASP A 21 -3.13 6.51 5.92
CA ASP A 21 -1.74 6.97 5.97
C ASP A 21 -1.25 7.06 7.43
N ARG A 22 0.07 7.00 7.60
CA ARG A 22 0.72 6.98 8.92
C ARG A 22 0.38 8.18 9.80
N GLY A 23 0.08 9.34 9.21
CA GLY A 23 -0.32 10.55 9.94
C GLY A 23 -1.66 10.44 10.68
N PHE A 24 -2.45 9.40 10.41
CA PHE A 24 -3.75 9.15 11.05
C PHE A 24 -3.69 8.12 12.20
N HIS A 25 -2.48 7.77 12.65
CA HIS A 25 -2.25 6.77 13.70
C HIS A 25 -3.16 6.97 14.93
N ASP A 26 -3.26 8.20 15.43
CA ASP A 26 -4.02 8.49 16.66
C ASP A 26 -5.53 8.29 16.51
N THR A 27 -6.03 8.26 15.27
CA THR A 27 -7.45 8.03 14.98
C THR A 27 -7.80 6.54 14.88
N ALA A 28 -6.80 5.65 14.78
CA ALA A 28 -7.01 4.21 14.58
C ALA A 28 -7.85 3.60 15.69
N ASN A 29 -7.53 3.93 16.95
CA ASN A 29 -8.25 3.41 18.11
C ASN A 29 -9.71 3.86 18.13
N THR A 30 -9.97 5.10 17.73
CA THR A 30 -11.34 5.63 17.62
C THR A 30 -12.12 4.90 16.55
N LEU A 31 -11.53 4.71 15.36
CA LEU A 31 -12.18 4.01 14.25
C LEU A 31 -12.47 2.53 14.58
N ASN A 32 -11.52 1.83 15.21
CA ASN A 32 -11.71 0.45 15.67
C ASN A 32 -12.85 0.36 16.70
N ARG A 33 -12.96 1.32 17.64
CA ARG A 33 -14.07 1.39 18.60
C ARG A 33 -15.43 1.64 17.96
N LEU A 34 -15.45 2.23 16.77
CA LEU A 34 -16.65 2.44 15.97
C LEU A 34 -16.99 1.21 15.10
N GLY A 35 -16.26 0.09 15.26
CA GLY A 35 -16.49 -1.16 14.55
C GLY A 35 -15.85 -1.23 13.17
N LEU A 36 -15.04 -0.21 12.80
CA LEU A 36 -14.41 -0.14 11.49
C LEU A 36 -13.05 -0.85 11.49
N GLN A 37 -12.73 -1.58 10.43
CA GLN A 37 -11.42 -2.22 10.30
C GLN A 37 -10.41 -1.22 9.75
N VAL A 38 -9.27 -1.07 10.43
CA VAL A 38 -8.21 -0.13 10.00
C VAL A 38 -6.95 -0.89 9.63
N ALA A 39 -6.39 -0.55 8.47
CA ALA A 39 -5.10 -1.00 8.01
C ALA A 39 -4.16 0.20 7.81
N MET A 40 -2.97 0.14 8.38
CA MET A 40 -1.95 1.18 8.19
C MET A 40 -0.56 0.58 8.11
N PRO A 41 0.38 1.25 7.44
CA PRO A 41 1.79 0.88 7.53
C PRO A 41 2.24 0.91 8.99
N GLY A 42 3.01 -0.09 9.42
CA GLY A 42 3.53 -0.14 10.79
C GLY A 42 4.38 1.07 11.15
N PHE A 43 4.57 1.28 12.45
CA PHE A 43 5.46 2.30 13.00
C PHE A 43 6.62 1.66 13.76
N LEU A 44 7.84 2.09 13.44
CA LEU A 44 9.05 1.43 13.91
C LEU A 44 9.29 1.70 15.41
N HIS A 45 8.66 2.75 15.95
CA HIS A 45 8.81 3.21 17.32
C HIS A 45 10.31 3.28 17.70
N ASN A 46 10.71 2.60 18.78
CA ASN A 46 12.08 2.55 19.27
C ASN A 46 12.89 1.36 18.71
N LYS A 47 12.34 0.60 17.76
CA LYS A 47 13.05 -0.53 17.14
C LYS A 47 13.95 -0.02 16.01
N LYS A 48 15.05 -0.74 15.73
CA LYS A 48 15.88 -0.45 14.54
C LYS A 48 15.29 -1.06 13.26
N GLN A 49 14.55 -2.16 13.37
CA GLN A 49 13.95 -2.90 12.27
C GLN A 49 12.64 -3.58 12.70
N TYR A 50 11.75 -3.82 11.73
CA TYR A 50 10.53 -4.59 11.96
C TYR A 50 10.84 -6.10 12.05
N PRO A 51 10.13 -6.83 12.91
CA PRO A 51 9.92 -8.26 12.75
C PRO A 51 9.42 -8.60 11.34
N THR A 52 9.71 -9.80 10.85
CA THR A 52 9.40 -10.21 9.48
C THR A 52 7.91 -10.12 9.15
N ASP A 53 7.05 -10.59 10.06
CA ASP A 53 5.60 -10.54 9.94
C ASP A 53 5.07 -9.09 9.91
N GLU A 54 5.57 -8.22 10.80
CA GLU A 54 5.22 -6.80 10.84
C GLU A 54 5.69 -6.06 9.56
N ALA A 55 6.88 -6.41 9.07
CA ALA A 55 7.42 -5.89 7.83
C ALA A 55 6.57 -6.32 6.62
N ASN A 56 6.16 -7.58 6.58
CA ASN A 56 5.32 -8.12 5.50
C ASN A 56 3.94 -7.45 5.49
N ARG A 57 3.28 -7.31 6.65
CA ARG A 57 2.03 -6.56 6.79
C ARG A 57 2.17 -5.10 6.34
N THR A 58 3.24 -4.43 6.76
CA THR A 58 3.52 -3.04 6.38
C THR A 58 3.68 -2.88 4.86
N ARG A 59 4.44 -3.77 4.22
CA ARG A 59 4.59 -3.79 2.75
C ARG A 59 3.27 -4.08 2.05
N PHE A 60 2.48 -5.02 2.56
CA PHE A 60 1.17 -5.37 2.02
C PHE A 60 0.23 -4.16 2.00
N VAL A 61 0.10 -3.46 3.14
CA VAL A 61 -0.72 -2.23 3.22
C VAL A 61 -0.19 -1.15 2.28
N THR A 62 1.13 -0.96 2.23
CA THR A 62 1.76 0.06 1.38
C THR A 62 1.51 -0.19 -0.12
N LYS A 63 1.54 -1.45 -0.55
CA LYS A 63 1.22 -1.81 -1.94
C LYS A 63 -0.25 -1.53 -2.28
N ASN A 64 -1.19 -1.89 -1.40
CA ASN A 64 -2.62 -1.60 -1.60
C ASN A 64 -2.90 -0.09 -1.67
N ARG A 65 -2.21 0.70 -0.84
CA ARG A 65 -2.33 2.16 -0.84
C ARG A 65 -2.05 2.78 -2.22
N TRP A 66 -1.12 2.21 -3.00
CA TRP A 66 -0.79 2.73 -4.33
C TRP A 66 -2.01 2.75 -5.28
N VAL A 67 -2.81 1.69 -5.26
CA VAL A 67 -4.06 1.57 -6.04
C VAL A 67 -5.08 2.62 -5.58
N ILE A 68 -5.26 2.75 -4.27
CA ILE A 68 -6.18 3.71 -3.63
C ILE A 68 -5.77 5.14 -3.95
N GLU A 69 -4.47 5.44 -3.89
CA GLU A 69 -3.92 6.77 -4.17
C GLU A 69 -4.07 7.18 -5.63
N SER A 70 -3.99 6.23 -6.57
CA SER A 70 -4.30 6.50 -7.98
C SER A 70 -5.74 7.01 -8.16
N VAL A 71 -6.71 6.37 -7.50
CA VAL A 71 -8.12 6.80 -7.53
C VAL A 71 -8.30 8.15 -6.84
N ASN A 72 -7.74 8.31 -5.64
CA ASN A 72 -7.77 9.58 -4.89
C ASN A 72 -7.14 10.72 -5.70
N GLY A 73 -6.08 10.45 -6.46
CA GLY A 73 -5.44 11.40 -7.35
C GLY A 73 -6.41 11.97 -8.38
N LYS A 74 -7.28 11.14 -8.97
CA LYS A 74 -8.31 11.60 -9.92
C LYS A 74 -9.39 12.44 -9.26
N ILE A 75 -9.87 12.03 -8.08
CA ILE A 75 -10.87 12.79 -7.32
C ILE A 75 -10.31 14.18 -6.97
N LYS A 76 -9.03 14.24 -6.56
CA LYS A 76 -8.32 15.49 -6.25
C LYS A 76 -8.04 16.38 -7.46
N GLN A 77 -8.33 15.97 -8.70
CA GLN A 77 -8.26 16.90 -9.85
C GLN A 77 -9.48 17.82 -9.93
N TRP A 78 -10.56 17.51 -9.21
CA TRP A 78 -11.78 18.30 -9.20
C TRP A 78 -11.65 19.47 -8.23
N LYS A 79 -11.76 20.70 -8.75
CA LYS A 79 -11.59 21.94 -7.98
C LYS A 79 -12.40 21.98 -6.67
N PHE A 80 -13.61 21.42 -6.70
CA PHE A 80 -14.48 21.34 -5.53
C PHE A 80 -13.82 20.55 -4.38
N MET A 81 -13.18 19.43 -4.68
CA MET A 81 -12.55 18.54 -3.69
C MET A 81 -11.18 19.03 -3.22
N THR A 82 -10.60 20.03 -3.89
CA THR A 82 -9.32 20.63 -3.50
C THR A 82 -9.44 21.93 -2.72
N GLN A 83 -10.65 22.50 -2.66
CA GLN A 83 -10.89 23.77 -1.99
C GLN A 83 -11.42 23.57 -0.57
N ILE A 84 -11.39 24.65 0.22
CA ILE A 84 -12.01 24.67 1.54
C ILE A 84 -13.52 24.53 1.37
N ILE A 85 -14.07 23.43 1.88
CA ILE A 85 -15.51 23.14 1.82
C ILE A 85 -16.20 23.81 3.00
N GLN A 86 -17.31 24.50 2.74
CA GLN A 86 -18.11 25.10 3.80
C GLN A 86 -18.75 24.02 4.68
N ASN A 87 -18.78 24.25 6.00
CA ASN A 87 -19.32 23.28 6.96
C ASN A 87 -20.80 22.93 6.71
N SER A 88 -21.58 23.86 6.15
CA SER A 88 -22.97 23.63 5.72
C SER A 88 -23.10 22.49 4.70
N THR A 89 -22.08 22.34 3.85
CA THR A 89 -22.01 21.45 2.70
C THR A 89 -21.53 20.05 3.06
N ILE A 90 -20.91 19.86 4.23
CA ILE A 90 -20.39 18.56 4.72
C ILE A 90 -21.46 17.46 4.68
N ARG A 91 -22.73 17.79 4.95
CA ARG A 91 -23.83 16.82 4.97
C ARG A 91 -24.15 16.17 3.61
N PHE A 92 -23.64 16.76 2.54
CA PHE A 92 -23.84 16.34 1.14
C PHE A 92 -22.52 15.85 0.50
N ILE A 93 -21.43 15.74 1.27
CA ILE A 93 -20.12 15.44 0.69
C ILE A 93 -20.06 14.04 0.05
N SER A 94 -20.81 13.08 0.58
CA SER A 94 -20.98 11.77 -0.07
C SER A 94 -21.70 11.88 -1.40
N ASP A 95 -22.77 12.67 -1.50
CA ASP A 95 -23.48 12.88 -2.76
C ASP A 95 -22.55 13.50 -3.82
N TYR A 96 -21.72 14.50 -3.43
CA TYR A 96 -20.74 15.09 -4.33
C TYR A 96 -19.64 14.12 -4.74
N LEU A 97 -19.18 13.27 -3.81
CA LEU A 97 -18.19 12.25 -4.11
C LEU A 97 -18.76 11.23 -5.11
N ASP A 98 -19.99 10.78 -4.92
CA ASP A 98 -20.67 9.84 -5.82
C ASP A 98 -20.85 10.43 -7.22
N ILE A 99 -21.27 11.70 -7.31
CA ILE A 99 -21.38 12.41 -8.60
C ILE A 99 -20.02 12.49 -9.29
N ILE A 100 -18.96 12.91 -8.59
CA ILE A 100 -17.62 13.00 -9.15
C ILE A 100 -17.11 11.64 -9.62
N CYS A 101 -17.27 10.60 -8.80
CA CYS A 101 -16.90 9.23 -9.15
C CYS A 101 -17.67 8.74 -10.37
N ALA A 102 -18.97 9.01 -10.48
CA ALA A 102 -19.77 8.67 -11.64
C ALA A 102 -19.29 9.38 -12.91
N LEU A 103 -18.94 10.66 -12.82
CA LEU A 103 -18.39 11.43 -13.94
C LEU A 103 -17.01 10.92 -14.37
N ILE A 104 -16.12 10.60 -13.43
CA ILE A 104 -14.83 9.96 -13.71
C ILE A 104 -15.05 8.64 -14.44
N ASN A 105 -15.93 7.77 -13.94
CA ASN A 105 -16.21 6.46 -14.53
C ASN A 105 -16.83 6.57 -15.93
N LYS A 106 -17.62 7.61 -16.20
CA LYS A 106 -18.30 7.81 -17.48
C LYS A 106 -17.40 8.43 -18.56
N TYR A 107 -16.55 9.39 -18.18
CA TYR A 107 -15.88 10.27 -19.15
C TYR A 107 -14.35 10.22 -19.10
N GLN A 108 -13.74 9.70 -18.04
CA GLN A 108 -12.29 9.58 -17.95
C GLN A 108 -11.85 8.13 -18.17
N PHE A 109 -10.57 7.96 -18.49
CA PHE A 109 -9.95 6.64 -18.46
C PHE A 109 -10.01 6.06 -17.03
N PRO A 110 -10.11 4.74 -16.86
CA PRO A 110 -10.07 4.11 -15.53
C PRO A 110 -8.82 4.52 -14.74
N ALA A 111 -8.96 4.75 -13.43
CA ALA A 111 -7.83 5.07 -12.54
C ALA A 111 -6.81 3.95 -12.45
N VAL A 112 -7.31 2.73 -12.53
CA VAL A 112 -6.55 1.50 -12.51
C VAL A 112 -7.16 0.66 -13.61
N ILE A 113 -6.34 0.35 -14.60
CA ILE A 113 -6.66 -0.66 -15.60
C ILE A 113 -5.93 -1.91 -15.10
N ASP A 114 -6.61 -3.06 -15.05
CA ASP A 114 -5.92 -4.32 -14.80
C ASP A 114 -5.14 -4.69 -16.07
N ILE A 115 -3.93 -4.13 -16.18
CA ILE A 115 -3.14 -4.19 -17.41
C ILE A 115 -2.40 -5.54 -17.51
N GLU A 116 -2.11 -6.17 -16.36
CA GLU A 116 -1.21 -7.34 -16.23
C GLU A 116 -1.53 -8.15 -14.96
N ASN A 117 -2.39 -9.17 -15.08
CA ASN A 117 -2.61 -10.20 -14.06
C ASN A 117 -2.77 -9.68 -12.61
N GLY A 118 -3.49 -8.58 -12.38
CA GLY A 118 -3.65 -7.95 -11.06
C GLY A 118 -4.17 -8.93 -10.00
N ARG A 119 -5.00 -9.89 -10.42
CA ARG A 119 -5.46 -11.00 -9.58
C ARG A 119 -4.32 -11.92 -9.12
N GLU A 120 -3.41 -12.30 -10.02
CA GLU A 120 -2.25 -13.11 -9.70
C GLU A 120 -1.30 -12.36 -8.76
N ILE A 121 -1.06 -11.06 -9.03
CA ILE A 121 -0.28 -10.19 -8.16
C ILE A 121 -0.90 -10.13 -6.76
N ALA A 122 -2.22 -9.98 -6.65
CA ALA A 122 -2.92 -9.95 -5.37
C ALA A 122 -2.80 -11.29 -4.62
N MET A 123 -2.90 -12.42 -5.32
CA MET A 123 -2.70 -13.76 -4.75
C MET A 123 -1.26 -13.92 -4.23
N ASN A 124 -0.26 -13.57 -5.04
CA ASN A 124 1.14 -13.61 -4.66
C ASN A 124 1.43 -12.71 -3.45
N MET A 125 0.87 -11.49 -3.43
CA MET A 125 0.98 -10.57 -2.28
C MET A 125 0.38 -11.18 -1.01
N ARG A 126 -0.71 -11.96 -1.14
CA ARG A 126 -1.34 -12.64 -0.01
C ARG A 126 -0.50 -13.81 0.50
N GLU A 127 0.12 -14.58 -0.38
CA GLU A 127 1.05 -15.66 0.01
C GLU A 127 2.29 -15.10 0.71
N MET A 128 2.83 -14.00 0.20
CA MET A 128 3.99 -13.31 0.78
C MET A 128 3.78 -12.80 2.20
N LEU A 129 2.54 -12.55 2.63
CA LEU A 129 2.25 -12.12 4.00
C LEU A 129 2.79 -13.12 5.02
N THR A 130 2.70 -14.42 4.71
CA THR A 130 3.13 -15.52 5.57
C THR A 130 4.55 -16.00 5.30
N THR A 131 5.21 -15.49 4.25
CA THR A 131 6.55 -15.95 3.86
C THR A 131 7.62 -15.46 4.83
N GLU A 132 8.45 -16.39 5.30
CA GLU A 132 9.57 -16.10 6.20
C GLU A 132 10.72 -15.34 5.50
N ASN A 133 11.51 -14.63 6.31
CA ASN A 133 12.69 -13.91 5.82
C ASN A 133 13.89 -14.85 5.75
N ARG A 134 14.07 -15.44 4.57
CA ARG A 134 15.19 -16.33 4.27
C ARG A 134 16.57 -15.69 4.53
N LEU A 135 16.71 -14.39 4.32
CA LEU A 135 17.98 -13.68 4.57
C LEU A 135 18.26 -13.57 6.07
N GLN A 136 17.24 -13.28 6.88
CA GLN A 136 17.37 -13.29 8.34
C GLN A 136 17.82 -14.67 8.84
N THR A 137 17.21 -15.75 8.34
CA THR A 137 17.61 -17.13 8.68
C THR A 137 19.06 -17.43 8.28
N ARG A 138 19.51 -16.94 7.11
CA ARG A 138 20.90 -17.11 6.67
C ARG A 138 21.88 -16.32 7.53
N LEU A 139 21.56 -15.06 7.85
CA LEU A 139 22.39 -14.21 8.70
C LEU A 139 22.52 -14.76 10.12
N ALA A 140 21.44 -15.31 10.70
CA ALA A 140 21.48 -15.93 12.01
C ALA A 140 22.42 -17.16 12.07
N LYS A 141 22.58 -17.87 10.95
CA LYS A 141 23.51 -19.00 10.80
C LYS A 141 24.94 -18.57 10.45
N HIS A 142 25.14 -17.31 10.09
CA HIS A 142 26.42 -16.78 9.67
C HIS A 142 27.20 -16.26 10.89
N THR A 143 28.26 -16.96 11.27
CA THR A 143 29.12 -16.60 12.42
C THR A 143 30.31 -15.70 12.05
N GLY A 144 30.54 -15.48 10.75
CA GLY A 144 31.70 -14.73 10.27
C GLY A 144 31.56 -13.22 10.46
N THR A 145 32.42 -12.63 11.29
CA THR A 145 32.83 -11.22 11.24
C THR A 145 33.81 -11.03 10.08
N THR A 146 33.37 -11.30 8.85
CA THR A 146 34.20 -11.00 7.69
C THR A 146 34.21 -9.48 7.55
N SER A 147 35.31 -8.86 7.98
CA SER A 147 35.64 -7.46 7.68
C SER A 147 35.31 -7.19 6.21
N LEU A 148 34.43 -6.22 5.96
CA LEU A 148 34.09 -5.79 4.61
C LEU A 148 35.34 -5.17 3.98
N HIS A 149 36.09 -5.96 3.22
CA HIS A 149 37.19 -5.47 2.42
C HIS A 149 36.62 -4.79 1.16
N TRP A 150 36.35 -3.49 1.27
CA TRP A 150 35.92 -2.69 0.13
C TRP A 150 37.09 -2.47 -0.83
N SER A 151 37.07 -3.16 -1.98
CA SER A 151 37.99 -2.89 -3.10
C SER A 151 37.33 -2.00 -4.14
N LYS A 152 38.09 -1.03 -4.69
CA LYS A 152 37.64 -0.25 -5.85
C LYS A 152 37.58 -1.16 -7.07
N HIS A 153 36.37 -1.40 -7.55
CA HIS A 153 36.10 -2.18 -8.76
C HIS A 153 35.80 -1.25 -9.93
N LYS A 154 36.37 -1.55 -11.11
CA LYS A 154 36.00 -0.88 -12.37
C LYS A 154 34.86 -1.65 -13.03
N ALA A 155 33.88 -0.94 -13.58
CA ALA A 155 32.75 -1.55 -14.28
C ALA A 155 33.18 -2.49 -15.43
N ALA A 156 34.31 -2.20 -16.08
CA ALA A 156 34.91 -3.06 -17.10
C ALA A 156 35.32 -4.47 -16.60
N ASN A 157 35.47 -4.65 -15.29
CA ASN A 157 35.86 -5.93 -14.69
C ASN A 157 34.66 -6.85 -14.43
N PHE A 158 33.43 -6.38 -14.67
CA PHE A 158 32.22 -7.14 -14.44
C PHE A 158 31.36 -7.13 -15.70
N GLN A 159 31.10 -8.30 -16.27
CA GLN A 159 30.06 -8.44 -17.26
C GLN A 159 28.75 -8.70 -16.52
N PHE A 160 27.90 -7.67 -16.48
CA PHE A 160 26.52 -7.87 -16.06
C PHE A 160 25.81 -8.63 -17.19
N PRO A 161 25.07 -9.71 -16.89
CA PRO A 161 24.28 -10.38 -17.91
C PRO A 161 23.28 -9.37 -18.49
N PRO A 162 23.10 -9.32 -19.83
CA PRO A 162 22.07 -8.49 -20.43
C PRO A 162 20.71 -8.97 -19.92
N LEU A 163 20.04 -8.14 -19.11
CA LEU A 163 18.71 -8.43 -18.61
C LEU A 163 17.70 -7.92 -19.63
N THR A 164 16.89 -8.84 -20.17
CA THR A 164 15.72 -8.49 -20.98
C THR A 164 14.63 -7.88 -20.09
N GLU A 165 13.64 -7.21 -20.69
CA GLU A 165 12.46 -6.74 -19.94
C GLU A 165 11.78 -7.89 -19.18
N GLU A 166 11.70 -9.07 -19.79
CA GLU A 166 11.20 -10.28 -19.15
C GLU A 166 12.08 -10.69 -17.95
N ASN A 167 13.40 -10.59 -18.05
CA ASN A 167 14.29 -10.84 -16.90
C ASN A 167 14.11 -9.80 -15.79
N ILE A 168 13.84 -8.54 -16.13
CA ILE A 168 13.60 -7.48 -15.14
C ILE A 168 12.24 -7.69 -14.47
N ARG A 169 11.20 -8.04 -15.23
CA ARG A 169 9.89 -8.44 -14.70
C ARG A 169 10.03 -9.67 -13.81
N ASP A 170 10.79 -10.68 -14.22
CA ASP A 170 11.10 -11.84 -13.40
C ASP A 170 11.90 -11.48 -12.13
N LEU A 171 12.87 -10.59 -12.19
CA LEU A 171 13.58 -10.17 -10.97
C LEU A 171 12.68 -9.37 -10.02
N THR A 172 11.75 -8.60 -10.58
CA THR A 172 10.84 -7.73 -9.82
C THR A 172 9.64 -8.51 -9.26
N PHE A 173 9.18 -9.53 -9.98
CA PHE A 173 7.97 -10.29 -9.69
C PHE A 173 8.22 -11.79 -9.41
N ARG A 174 9.19 -12.46 -10.06
CA ARG A 174 9.58 -13.88 -9.84
C ARG A 174 10.68 -14.12 -8.78
N ASN A 175 11.43 -13.14 -8.29
CA ASN A 175 12.29 -13.38 -7.09
C ASN A 175 11.50 -13.43 -5.77
N ILE A 176 10.17 -13.45 -5.88
CA ILE A 176 9.31 -14.22 -5.02
C ILE A 176 9.22 -15.64 -5.61
N LYS A 177 10.35 -16.37 -5.66
CA LYS A 177 10.32 -17.82 -5.92
C LYS A 177 10.36 -18.55 -4.58
N LEU A 178 9.15 -18.86 -4.12
CA LEU A 178 8.88 -20.18 -3.59
C LEU A 178 9.40 -21.22 -4.58
N ILE A 179 9.97 -22.27 -4.00
CA ILE A 179 10.67 -23.37 -4.65
C ILE A 179 9.67 -24.14 -5.51
N ALA A 180 10.09 -24.51 -6.72
CA ALA A 180 9.81 -25.83 -7.28
C ALA A 180 11.16 -26.41 -7.67
#